data_AF-A0A176S3Q3-F1
#
_entry.id   AF-A0A176S3Q3-F1
#
_cell.length_a   1.000
_cell.length_b   1.000
_cell.length_c   1.000
_cell.angle_alpha   90.00
_cell.angle_beta   90.00
_cell.angle_gamma   90.00
#
_symmetry.space_group_name_H-M   'P 1'
#
loop_
_entity.id
_entity.type
_entity.pdbx_description
1 polymer ?
#
loop_
_entity_poly.entity_id
_entity_poly.type
_entity_poly.pdbx_seq_one_letter_code
_entity_poly.pdbx_strand_id
1 'polypeptide(L)'
;MADKKLGAYICKGCGIGDRLDTDQLEMIAKREGKVGFAKQHDFLCNSDGVKMIQADIDAGEVNHVVIAACSRRAKTDAFNFDNVAISRANLREGVIWVRPDTDEAQE
;
A
#
# COMPACT_ATOMS: atom_id res chain seq x y z
N MET A 1 17.35 -16.73 11.31
CA MET A 1 16.82 -15.54 10.62
C MET A 1 15.40 -15.37 11.11
N ALA A 2 14.98 -14.17 11.53
CA ALA A 2 13.59 -13.94 11.93
C ALA A 2 12.65 -14.21 10.74
N ASP A 3 11.50 -14.81 11.02
CA ASP A 3 10.52 -15.12 9.98
C ASP A 3 9.99 -13.84 9.31
N LYS A 4 9.78 -13.87 7.99
CA LYS A 4 9.37 -12.70 7.22
C LYS A 4 7.84 -12.60 7.25
N LYS A 5 7.33 -11.63 7.99
CA LYS A 5 5.91 -11.31 8.06
C LYS A 5 5.62 -10.14 7.12
N LEU A 6 5.11 -10.46 5.95
CA LEU A 6 4.77 -9.51 4.90
C LEU A 6 3.33 -9.01 5.07
N GLY A 7 3.13 -7.70 5.07
CA GLY A 7 1.81 -7.07 5.09
C GLY A 7 1.70 -6.00 4.01
N ALA A 8 0.62 -6.02 3.25
CA ALA A 8 0.35 -5.02 2.21
C ALA A 8 -0.71 -4.01 2.66
N TYR A 9 -0.50 -2.75 2.28
CA TYR A 9 -1.40 -1.64 2.59
C TYR A 9 -1.67 -0.88 1.30
N ILE A 10 -2.93 -0.82 0.89
CA ILE A 10 -3.37 -0.23 -0.37
C ILE A 10 -4.13 1.07 -0.09
N CYS A 11 -3.66 2.16 -0.68
CA CYS A 11 -4.34 3.46 -0.59
C CYS A 11 -5.39 3.58 -1.68
N LYS A 12 -6.61 3.95 -1.34
CA LYS A 12 -7.68 4.22 -2.32
C LYS A 12 -7.78 5.71 -2.69
N GLY A 13 -7.24 6.59 -1.86
CA GLY A 13 -7.37 8.04 -2.05
C GLY A 13 -6.53 8.59 -3.19
N CYS A 14 -6.75 9.88 -3.47
CA CYS A 14 -6.08 10.62 -4.56
C CYS A 14 -6.33 10.01 -5.96
N GLY A 15 -7.51 9.43 -6.18
CA GLY A 15 -7.92 8.85 -7.46
C GLY A 15 -7.49 7.40 -7.68
N ILE A 16 -6.79 6.75 -6.74
CA ILE A 16 -6.33 5.37 -6.92
C ILE A 16 -7.53 4.41 -6.99
N GLY A 17 -8.45 4.47 -6.03
CA GLY A 17 -9.62 3.59 -5.99
C GLY A 17 -10.68 3.92 -7.05
N ASP A 18 -10.59 5.09 -7.68
CA ASP A 18 -11.47 5.45 -8.80
C ASP A 18 -10.98 4.84 -10.12
N ARG A 19 -9.69 4.48 -10.19
CA ARG A 19 -9.01 4.10 -11.44
C ARG A 19 -8.43 2.70 -11.44
N LEU A 20 -8.27 2.08 -10.27
CA LEU A 20 -7.78 0.73 -10.09
C LEU A 20 -8.73 -0.02 -9.15
N ASP A 21 -9.01 -1.28 -9.46
CA ASP A 21 -9.75 -2.17 -8.57
C ASP A 21 -8.90 -2.55 -7.35
N THR A 22 -9.17 -1.91 -6.21
CA THR A 22 -8.40 -2.13 -4.99
C THR A 22 -8.66 -3.49 -4.33
N ASP A 23 -9.82 -4.10 -4.60
CA ASP A 23 -10.14 -5.46 -4.13
C ASP A 23 -9.37 -6.50 -4.94
N GLN A 24 -9.23 -6.27 -6.25
CA GLN A 24 -8.37 -7.08 -7.10
C GLN A 24 -6.90 -6.95 -6.68
N LEU A 25 -6.42 -5.73 -6.40
CA LEU A 25 -5.07 -5.51 -5.89
C LEU A 25 -4.83 -6.24 -4.55
N GLU A 26 -5.82 -6.25 -3.65
CA GLU A 26 -5.75 -7.01 -2.40
C GLU A 26 -5.63 -8.52 -2.66
N MET A 27 -6.43 -9.03 -3.60
CA MET A 27 -6.38 -10.44 -3.99
C MET A 27 -5.02 -10.81 -4.59
N ILE A 28 -4.48 -9.98 -5.50
CA ILE A 28 -3.17 -10.19 -6.14
C ILE A 28 -2.06 -10.14 -5.08
N ALA A 29 -2.09 -9.17 -4.16
CA ALA A 29 -1.12 -9.08 -3.09
C ALA A 29 -1.07 -10.36 -2.25
N LYS A 30 -2.23 -10.92 -1.88
CA LYS A 30 -2.32 -12.18 -1.12
C LYS A 30 -1.88 -13.40 -1.93
N ARG A 31 -2.32 -13.53 -3.19
CA ARG A 31 -2.07 -14.72 -4.02
C ARG A 31 -0.65 -14.76 -4.60
N GLU A 32 -0.24 -13.67 -5.24
CA GLU A 32 1.03 -13.59 -5.97
C GLU A 32 2.13 -12.99 -5.10
N GLY A 33 1.82 -11.91 -4.38
CA GLY A 33 2.74 -11.29 -3.44
C GLY A 33 2.98 -12.11 -2.16
N LYS A 34 2.13 -13.13 -1.91
CA LYS A 34 2.17 -14.03 -0.74
C LYS A 34 2.28 -13.28 0.59
N VAL A 35 1.63 -12.12 0.67
CA VAL A 35 1.56 -11.36 1.92
C VAL A 35 0.60 -12.06 2.88
N GLY A 36 0.89 -12.01 4.19
CA GLY A 36 0.05 -12.63 5.21
C GLY A 36 -1.32 -11.97 5.31
N PHE A 37 -1.37 -10.66 5.06
CA PHE A 37 -2.60 -9.90 4.94
C PHE A 37 -2.41 -8.69 4.02
N ALA A 38 -3.53 -8.18 3.52
CA ALA A 38 -3.58 -6.93 2.80
C ALA A 38 -4.76 -6.11 3.35
N LYS A 39 -4.52 -4.83 3.63
CA LYS A 39 -5.51 -3.89 4.17
C LYS A 39 -5.65 -2.71 3.22
N GLN A 40 -6.87 -2.20 3.08
CA GLN A 40 -7.17 -1.03 2.27
C GLN A 40 -7.55 0.14 3.16
N HIS A 41 -7.18 1.36 2.76
CA HIS A 41 -7.60 2.57 3.46
C HIS A 41 -7.83 3.72 2.48
N ASP A 42 -8.86 4.53 2.74
CA ASP A 42 -9.20 5.67 1.89
C ASP A 42 -8.05 6.67 1.83
N PHE A 43 -7.35 6.91 2.94
CA PHE A 43 -6.17 7.77 2.96
C PHE A 43 -5.08 7.18 3.84
N LEU A 44 -4.19 6.35 3.29
CA LEU A 44 -3.15 5.70 4.11
C LEU A 44 -2.21 6.69 4.81
N CYS A 45 -2.02 7.88 4.23
CA CYS A 45 -1.10 8.89 4.78
C CYS A 45 -1.73 9.78 5.86
N ASN A 46 -3.00 9.57 6.22
CA ASN A 46 -3.62 10.29 7.34
C ASN A 46 -3.24 9.63 8.68
N SER A 47 -3.62 10.25 9.80
CA SER A 47 -3.32 9.72 11.13
C SER A 47 -3.83 8.30 11.34
N ASP A 48 -4.98 7.96 10.78
CA ASP A 48 -5.66 6.69 11.05
C ASP A 48 -5.03 5.54 10.25
N GLY A 49 -4.66 5.79 8.99
CA GLY A 49 -3.91 4.86 8.17
C GLY A 49 -2.51 4.58 8.72
N VAL A 50 -1.81 5.63 9.18
CA VAL A 50 -0.49 5.47 9.81
C VAL A 50 -0.59 4.71 11.13
N LYS A 51 -1.59 5.03 11.97
CA LYS A 51 -1.83 4.29 13.22
C LYS A 51 -2.18 2.82 12.97
N MET A 52 -2.95 2.52 11.92
CA MET A 52 -3.26 1.14 11.55
C MET A 52 -1.99 0.35 11.23
N ILE A 53 -1.11 0.89 10.38
CA ILE A 53 0.16 0.23 10.04
C ILE A 53 1.03 0.08 11.29
N GLN A 54 1.14 1.13 12.11
CA GLN A 54 1.93 1.09 13.34
C GLN A 54 1.40 0.04 14.33
N ALA A 55 0.09 -0.08 14.49
CA ALA A 55 -0.52 -1.07 15.38
C ALA A 55 -0.17 -2.51 14.94
N ASP A 56 -0.17 -2.78 13.64
CA ASP A 56 0.19 -4.10 13.10
C ASP A 56 1.69 -4.41 13.30
N ILE A 57 2.55 -3.37 13.20
CA ILE A 57 3.98 -3.47 13.50
C ILE A 57 4.19 -3.76 15.00
N ASP A 58 3.54 -3.01 15.88
CA ASP A 58 3.67 -3.11 17.33
C ASP A 58 3.13 -4.44 17.87
N ALA A 59 2.06 -4.96 17.27
CA ALA A 59 1.53 -6.30 17.54
C ALA A 59 2.45 -7.42 17.02
N GLY A 60 3.50 -7.08 16.25
CA GLY A 60 4.41 -8.04 15.64
C GLY A 60 3.75 -8.86 14.53
N GLU A 61 2.64 -8.39 13.96
CA GLU A 61 1.95 -9.04 12.84
C GLU A 61 2.70 -8.85 11.52
N VAL A 62 3.46 -7.76 11.39
CA VAL A 62 4.23 -7.43 10.20
C VAL A 62 5.65 -6.95 10.56
N ASN A 63 6.63 -7.34 9.77
CA ASN A 63 7.99 -6.78 9.81
C ASN A 63 8.53 -6.37 8.44
N HIS A 64 7.80 -6.71 7.37
CA HIS A 64 8.02 -6.25 6.01
C HIS A 64 6.73 -5.63 5.48
N VAL A 65 6.70 -4.30 5.43
CA VAL A 65 5.55 -3.48 5.06
C VAL A 65 5.64 -3.14 3.58
N VAL A 66 4.58 -3.44 2.82
CA VAL A 66 4.41 -3.02 1.43
C VAL A 66 3.32 -1.96 1.39
N ILE A 67 3.64 -0.75 0.96
CA ILE A 67 2.68 0.35 0.84
C ILE A 67 2.47 0.65 -0.64
N ALA A 68 1.28 0.31 -1.14
CA ALA A 68 0.84 0.55 -2.50
C ALA A 68 0.00 1.84 -2.53
N ALA A 69 0.65 2.94 -2.88
CA ALA A 69 0.06 4.28 -2.76
C ALA A 69 0.78 5.28 -3.69
N CYS A 70 0.98 6.51 -3.21
CA CYS A 70 1.80 7.52 -3.85
C CYS A 70 3.30 7.17 -3.83
N SER A 71 4.04 7.84 -4.71
CA SER A 71 5.49 7.74 -4.88
C SER A 71 6.24 7.68 -3.56
N ARG A 72 7.32 6.89 -3.52
CA ARG A 72 8.25 6.82 -2.38
C ARG A 72 8.88 8.16 -2.00
N ARG A 73 8.88 9.13 -2.93
CA ARG A 73 9.39 10.50 -2.71
C ARG A 73 8.37 11.39 -1.99
N ALA A 74 7.12 10.94 -1.91
CA ALA A 74 6.03 11.67 -1.27
C ALA A 74 5.67 11.04 0.09
N LYS A 75 5.28 11.91 1.03
CA LYS A 75 4.80 11.53 2.36
C LYS A 75 5.81 10.64 3.11
N THR A 76 7.10 10.95 2.97
CA THR A 76 8.19 10.24 3.65
C THR A 76 7.98 10.26 5.15
N ASP A 77 7.58 11.40 5.70
CA ASP A 77 7.39 11.57 7.15
C ASP A 77 6.25 10.72 7.70
N ALA A 78 5.16 10.57 6.93
CA ALA A 78 4.01 9.76 7.35
C ALA A 78 4.28 8.26 7.28
N PHE A 79 5.20 7.82 6.41
CA PHE A 79 5.52 6.41 6.18
C PHE A 79 6.93 6.06 6.66
N ASN A 80 7.42 6.76 7.67
CA ASN A 80 8.70 6.51 8.32
C ASN A 80 8.50 5.63 9.55
N PHE A 81 8.44 4.31 9.34
CA PHE A 81 8.32 3.32 10.41
C PHE A 81 9.69 2.72 10.72
N ASP A 82 10.04 2.64 12.01
CA ASP A 82 11.31 2.07 12.46
C ASP A 82 11.24 0.55 12.62
N ASN A 83 12.40 -0.11 12.59
CA ASN A 83 12.58 -1.54 12.86
C ASN A 83 11.84 -2.50 11.90
N VAL A 84 11.34 -2.01 10.77
CA VAL A 84 10.69 -2.81 9.73
C VAL A 84 11.27 -2.51 8.36
N ALA A 85 11.21 -3.48 7.45
CA ALA A 85 11.53 -3.25 6.05
C ALA A 85 10.33 -2.61 5.35
N ILE A 86 10.54 -1.51 4.62
CA ILE A 86 9.46 -0.81 3.91
C ILE A 86 9.70 -0.86 2.40
N SER A 87 8.70 -1.35 1.67
CA SER A 87 8.63 -1.33 0.20
C SER A 87 7.50 -0.40 -0.24
N ARG A 88 7.77 0.46 -1.22
CA ARG A 88 6.80 1.42 -1.76
C ARG A 88 6.44 1.04 -3.20
N ALA A 89 5.19 0.70 -3.45
CA ALA A 89 4.63 0.53 -4.79
C ALA A 89 3.94 1.83 -5.22
N ASN A 90 4.44 2.43 -6.30
CA ASN A 90 3.96 3.72 -6.80
C ASN A 90 2.81 3.50 -7.79
N LEU A 91 1.59 3.53 -7.28
CA LEU A 91 0.36 3.40 -8.08
C LEU A 91 -0.16 4.75 -8.58
N ARG A 92 0.15 5.85 -7.89
CA ARG A 92 -0.41 7.16 -8.27
C ARG A 92 0.39 7.81 -9.40
N GLU A 93 1.57 8.33 -9.06
CA GLU A 93 2.42 9.04 -10.02
C GLU A 93 2.95 8.11 -11.12
N GLY A 94 3.11 6.82 -10.81
CA GLY A 94 3.69 5.83 -11.72
C GLY A 94 2.68 5.06 -12.58
N VAL A 95 1.39 5.11 -12.26
CA VAL A 95 0.35 4.38 -12.99
C VAL A 95 -0.80 5.31 -13.36
N ILE A 96 -1.67 5.67 -12.41
CA ILE A 96 -2.93 6.36 -12.76
C ILE A 96 -2.74 7.78 -13.30
N TRP A 97 -1.64 8.47 -12.98
CA TRP A 97 -1.37 9.83 -13.48
C TRP A 97 -0.64 9.88 -14.82
N VAL A 98 -0.07 8.75 -15.26
CA VAL A 98 0.60 8.65 -16.57
C VAL A 98 -0.25 7.90 -17.60
N ARG A 99 -1.31 7.22 -17.15
CA ARG A 99 -2.28 6.56 -18.01
C ARG A 99 -3.45 7.49 -18.34
N PRO A 100 -3.81 7.65 -19.62
CA PRO A 100 -5.00 8.40 -20.02
C PRO A 100 -6.26 7.86 -19.35
N ASP A 101 -7.24 8.72 -19.09
CA ASP A 101 -8.58 8.31 -18.63
C ASP A 101 -9.48 7.91 -19.79
N THR A 102 -9.20 6.73 -20.35
CA THR A 102 -9.97 6.14 -21.45
C THR A 102 -10.35 4.71 -21.10
N ASP A 103 -11.50 4.24 -21.57
CA ASP A 103 -11.99 2.88 -21.30
C ASP A 103 -10.97 1.80 -21.68
N GLU A 104 -10.25 2.01 -22.78
CA GLU A 104 -9.18 1.12 -23.28
C GLU A 104 -7.93 1.07 -22.36
N ALA A 105 -7.79 2.03 -21.45
CA ALA A 105 -6.64 2.19 -20.57
C ALA A 105 -6.98 1.93 -19.09
N GLN A 106 -8.18 1.40 -18.81
CA GLN A 106 -8.53 0.89 -17.48
C GLN A 106 -7.86 -0.47 -17.24
N GLU A 107 -7.33 -0.67 -16.02
CA GLU A 107 -6.72 -1.93 -15.57
C GLU A 107 -7.55 -2.58 -14.46
#